data_AF-A0A1I4NF96-F1
#
_entry.id   AF-A0A1I4NF96-F1
#
_cell.length_a   1.000
_cell.length_b   1.000
_cell.length_c   1.000
_cell.angle_alpha   90.00
_cell.angle_beta   90.00
_cell.angle_gamma   90.00
#
_symmetry.space_group_name_H-M   'P 1'
#
loop_
_entity.id
_entity.type
_entity.pdbx_description
1 polymer ?
#
loop_
_entity_poly.entity_id
_entity_poly.type
_entity_poly.pdbx_seq_one_letter_code
_entity_poly.pdbx_strand_id
1 'polypeptide(L)' 'MSGTEKPGTQTLLTLADILGIPVDRFFTGDSGSPGTAGMQECLRLWSCIKTDAGRERALTALRGIVEDEQR' A
#
# COMPACT_ATOMS: atom_id res chain seq x y z
N MET A 1 -2.22 32.80 -7.60
CA MET A 1 -0.88 32.42 -7.08
C MET A 1 -1.04 31.09 -6.35
N SER A 2 -0.85 29.96 -7.04
CA SER A 2 -0.83 28.64 -6.40
C SER A 2 0.62 28.36 -6.01
N GLY A 3 1.00 28.76 -4.79
CA GLY A 3 2.25 28.35 -4.19
C GLY A 3 2.17 26.86 -3.92
N THR A 4 2.88 26.05 -4.68
CA THR A 4 3.10 24.63 -4.41
C THR A 4 4.05 24.49 -3.22
N GLU A 5 3.60 24.91 -2.04
CA GLU A 5 4.25 24.50 -0.80
C GLU A 5 4.01 23.00 -0.65
N LYS A 6 5.05 22.21 -0.89
CA LYS A 6 5.01 20.79 -0.58
C LYS A 6 4.72 20.68 0.92
N PRO A 7 3.63 20.01 1.34
CA PRO A 7 3.35 19.84 2.75
C PRO A 7 4.57 19.21 3.41
N GLY A 8 5.00 19.81 4.53
CA GLY A 8 6.13 19.28 5.29
C GLY A 8 5.86 17.84 5.72
N THR A 9 6.93 17.07 5.93
CA THR A 9 6.86 15.65 6.31
C THR A 9 5.92 15.41 7.50
N GLN A 10 5.89 16.32 8.47
CA GLN A 10 5.00 16.25 9.63
C GLN A 10 3.51 16.28 9.23
N THR A 11 3.13 17.13 8.28
CA THR A 11 1.75 17.25 7.79
C THR A 11 1.32 15.95 7.11
N LEU A 12 2.20 15.32 6.34
CA LEU A 12 1.92 14.06 5.67
C LEU A 12 1.78 12.89 6.66
N LEU A 13 2.63 12.83 7.68
CA LEU A 13 2.53 11.84 8.75
C LEU A 13 1.22 11.96 9.52
N THR A 14 0.82 13.18 9.89
CA THR A 14 -0.45 13.44 10.57
C THR A 14 -1.65 13.03 9.73
N LEU A 15 -1.64 13.34 8.42
CA LEU A 15 -2.74 12.94 7.53
C LEU A 15 -2.83 11.42 7.40
N ALA A 16 -1.70 10.74 7.32
CA ALA A 16 -1.69 9.29 7.21
C ALA A 16 -2.16 8.60 8.50
N ASP A 17 -1.83 9.14 9.67
CA ASP A 17 -2.37 8.69 10.96
C ASP A 17 -3.89 8.83 11.02
N ILE A 18 -4.43 10.01 10.64
CA ILE A 18 -5.88 10.26 10.55
C ILE A 18 -6.56 9.26 9.60
N LEU A 19 -5.90 8.90 8.51
CA LEU A 19 -6.42 7.99 7.49
C LEU A 19 -6.14 6.50 7.81
N GLY A 20 -5.45 6.19 8.90
CA GLY A 20 -5.08 4.83 9.28
C GLY A 20 -4.08 4.17 8.30
N ILE A 21 -3.28 4.96 7.60
CA ILE A 21 -2.32 4.49 6.61
C ILE A 21 -0.96 4.27 7.30
N PRO A 22 -0.42 3.03 7.30
CA PRO A 22 0.89 2.76 7.89
C PRO A 22 2.01 3.43 7.08
N VAL A 23 2.59 4.49 7.64
CA VAL A 23 3.56 5.35 6.98
C VAL A 23 4.98 4.80 6.94
N ASP A 24 5.32 3.86 7.82
CA ASP A 24 6.65 3.26 7.91
C ASP A 24 7.10 2.68 6.56
N ARG A 25 6.13 2.25 5.73
CA ARG A 25 6.33 1.70 4.39
C ARG A 25 6.72 2.73 3.32
N PHE A 26 6.46 4.01 3.54
CA PHE A 26 6.83 5.10 2.62
C PHE A 26 8.21 5.69 2.91
N PHE A 27 8.70 5.53 4.15
CA PHE A 27 9.96 6.13 4.61
C PHE A 27 11.11 5.13 4.73
N THR A 28 10.85 3.82 4.60
CA THR A 28 11.91 2.83 4.34
C THR A 28 12.48 3.09 2.94
N GLY A 29 13.44 4.00 2.88
CA GLY A 29 14.19 4.40 1.69
C GLY A 29 15.10 3.30 1.16
N ASP A 30 14.51 2.19 0.74
CA ASP A 30 15.17 1.23 -0.12
C ASP A 30 14.34 1.08 -1.40
N SER A 31 14.53 2.05 -2.29
CA SER A 31 14.00 2.07 -3.65
C SER A 31 14.57 0.93 -4.54
N GLY A 32 15.28 -0.04 -3.96
CA GLY A 32 15.85 -1.19 -4.65
C GLY A 32 15.53 -2.56 -4.02
N SER A 33 14.81 -2.64 -2.90
CA SER A 33 14.47 -3.95 -2.32
C SER A 33 13.34 -4.61 -3.12
N PRO A 34 13.52 -5.84 -3.67
CA PRO A 34 12.49 -6.54 -4.46
C PRO A 34 11.12 -6.62 -3.76
N GLY A 35 11.11 -6.63 -2.43
CA GLY A 35 9.88 -6.65 -1.62
C GLY A 35 9.03 -5.37 -1.73
N THR A 36 9.64 -4.20 -1.92
CA THR A 36 8.89 -2.93 -2.00
C THR A 36 8.22 -2.77 -3.36
N ALA A 37 8.86 -3.22 -4.45
CA ALA A 37 8.27 -3.23 -5.79
C ALA A 37 7.04 -4.15 -5.88
N GLY A 38 7.12 -5.36 -5.34
CA GLY A 38 6.00 -6.30 -5.29
C GLY A 38 4.81 -5.75 -4.49
N MET A 39 5.07 -5.10 -3.35
CA MET A 39 4.03 -4.48 -2.53
C MET A 39 3.32 -3.33 -3.26
N GLN A 40 4.06 -2.44 -3.92
CA GLN A 40 3.47 -1.33 -4.66
C GLN A 40 2.60 -1.82 -5.82
N GLU A 41 3.03 -2.88 -6.51
CA GLU A 41 2.24 -3.51 -7.55
C GLU A 41 0.96 -4.14 -7.00
N CYS A 42 1.02 -4.83 -5.85
CA CYS A 42 -0.18 -5.35 -5.18
C CYS A 42 -1.19 -4.24 -4.84
N LEU A 43 -0.70 -3.10 -4.31
CA LEU A 43 -1.56 -1.95 -4.00
C LEU A 43 -2.19 -1.35 -5.27
N ARG A 44 -1.41 -1.21 -6.34
CA ARG A 44 -1.89 -0.73 -7.63
C ARG A 44 -2.99 -1.64 -8.18
N LEU A 45 -2.76 -2.94 -8.19
CA LEU A 45 -3.75 -3.92 -8.67
C LEU A 45 -5.01 -3.91 -7.82
N TRP A 46 -4.87 -3.87 -6.48
CA TRP A 46 -6.01 -3.77 -5.57
C TRP A 46 -6.89 -2.55 -5.85
N SER A 47 -6.28 -1.39 -6.13
CA SER A 47 -7.00 -0.16 -6.48
C SER A 47 -7.80 -0.27 -7.79
N CYS A 48 -7.40 -1.14 -8.71
CA CYS A 48 -8.10 -1.38 -9.97
C CYS A 48 -9.35 -2.27 -9.81
N ILE A 49 -9.48 -2.99 -8.69
CA ILE A 49 -10.61 -3.88 -8.43
C ILE A 49 -11.80 -3.08 -7.90
N LYS A 50 -12.83 -2.95 -8.73
CA LYS A 50 -13.99 -2.08 -8.46
C LYS A 50 -15.14 -2.77 -7.74
N THR A 51 -15.22 -4.09 -7.81
CA THR A 51 -16.36 -4.85 -7.26
C THR A 51 -15.95 -5.58 -5.99
N ASP A 52 -16.88 -5.69 -5.04
CA ASP A 52 -16.65 -6.41 -3.79
C ASP A 52 -16.37 -7.89 -4.06
N ALA A 53 -17.12 -8.51 -4.99
CA ALA A 53 -16.84 -9.87 -5.46
C ALA A 53 -15.44 -10.02 -6.09
N GLY A 54 -14.91 -8.96 -6.72
CA GLY A 54 -13.53 -8.95 -7.22
C GLY A 54 -12.51 -8.95 -6.08
N ARG A 55 -12.76 -8.13 -5.04
CA ARG A 55 -11.88 -7.99 -3.88
C ARG A 55 -11.85 -9.27 -3.05
N GLU A 56 -13.00 -9.91 -2.84
CA GLU A 56 -13.09 -11.20 -2.14
C GLU A 56 -12.31 -12.31 -2.84
N ARG A 57 -12.38 -12.38 -4.18
CA ARG A 57 -11.56 -13.35 -4.95
C ARG A 57 -10.06 -13.07 -4.82
N ALA A 58 -9.66 -11.81 -4.85
CA ALA A 58 -8.26 -11.43 -4.67
C ALA A 58 -7.75 -11.79 -3.26
N LEU A 59 -8.53 -11.52 -2.21
CA LEU A 59 -8.19 -11.91 -0.84
C LEU A 59 -8.12 -13.43 -0.67
N THR A 60 -9.07 -14.16 -1.25
CA THR A 60 -9.07 -15.63 -1.21
C THR A 60 -7.79 -16.19 -1.83
N ALA A 61 -7.35 -15.67 -2.97
CA ALA A 61 -6.10 -16.09 -3.60
C ALA A 61 -4.87 -15.78 -2.73
N LEU A 62 -4.79 -14.57 -2.17
CA LEU A 62 -3.68 -14.19 -1.29
C LEU A 62 -3.62 -15.05 -0.02
N ARG A 63 -4.78 -15.37 0.58
CA ARG A 63 -4.85 -16.26 1.74
C ARG A 63 -4.37 -17.67 1.42
N GLY A 64 -4.76 -18.23 0.28
CA GLY A 64 -4.30 -19.55 -0.16
C GLY A 64 -2.78 -19.62 -0.32
N ILE A 65 -2.16 -18.56 -0.86
CA ILE A 65 -0.69 -18.48 -0.96
C ILE A 65 -0.04 -18.52 0.43
N VAL A 66 -0.54 -17.70 1.38
CA VAL A 66 0.00 -17.66 2.74
C VAL A 66 -0.15 -19.01 3.45
N GLU A 67 -1.27 -19.70 3.25
CA GLU A 67 -1.49 -21.05 3.80
C GLU A 67 -0.52 -22.08 3.22
N ASP A 68 -0.23 -22.01 1.92
CA ASP A 68 0.73 -22.91 1.27
C ASP A 68 2.19 -22.64 1.69
N GLU A 69 2.55 -21.38 1.95
CA GLU A 69 3.89 -21.01 2.46
C GLU A 69 4.13 -21.45 3.91
N GLN A 70 3.07 -21.71 4.68
CA GLN A 70 3.14 -22.18 6.07
C GLN A 70 3.28 -23.71 6.20
N ARG A 71 3.22 -24.45 5.09
CA ARG A 71 3.29 -25.92 5.05
C ARG A 71 4.72 -26.42 4.87
#